data_AF-A0A5C2HIZ4-F1
#
_entry.id   AF-A0A5C2HIZ4-F1
#
_cell.length_a   1.000
_cell.length_b   1.000
_cell.length_c   1.000
_cell.angle_alpha   90.00
_cell.angle_beta   90.00
_cell.angle_gamma   90.00
#
_symmetry.space_group_name_H-M   'P 1'
#
loop_
_entity.id
_entity.type
_entity.pdbx_description
1 polymer ?
#
loop_
_entity_poly.entity_id
_entity_poly.type
_entity_poly.pdbx_seq_one_letter_code
_entity_poly.pdbx_strand_id
1 'polypeptide(L)'
;MNDKDILQKVLENTEVIKKNTSKLEEKNKKLQEQLDEVEEKNEMRKEQLREAQKNFKKIGCNVKEEVADKFEELAHKLNYANTSAMCRAYLLLLLENEEYQKTFVEFATVLKSESGEA
;
A
#
# COMPACT_ATOMS: atom_id res chain seq x y z
N MET A 1 39.27 -49.01 2.76
CA MET A 1 38.54 -48.26 1.71
C MET A 1 39.53 -48.03 0.60
N ASN A 2 39.26 -48.50 -0.61
CA ASN A 2 40.25 -48.50 -1.69
C ASN A 2 40.23 -47.12 -2.40
N ASP A 3 41.36 -46.63 -2.92
CA ASP A 3 41.44 -45.30 -3.54
C ASP A 3 40.46 -45.12 -4.71
N LYS A 4 40.14 -46.24 -5.39
CA LYS A 4 39.09 -46.30 -6.43
C LYS A 4 37.69 -45.99 -5.89
N ASP A 5 37.34 -46.43 -4.68
CA ASP A 5 36.03 -46.17 -4.07
C ASP A 5 35.88 -44.69 -3.68
N ILE A 6 37.00 -44.05 -3.29
CA ILE A 6 37.05 -42.63 -2.95
C ILE A 6 36.87 -41.80 -4.22
N LEU A 7 37.58 -42.12 -5.30
CA LEU A 7 37.46 -41.45 -6.60
C LEU A 7 36.04 -41.57 -7.19
N GLN A 8 35.41 -42.74 -7.07
CA GLN A 8 34.03 -42.96 -7.51
C GLN A 8 33.05 -42.04 -6.76
N LYS A 9 33.16 -41.95 -5.43
CA LYS A 9 32.31 -41.07 -4.61
C LYS A 9 32.53 -39.59 -4.92
N VAL A 10 33.76 -39.18 -5.20
CA VAL A 10 34.07 -37.78 -5.58
C VAL A 10 33.42 -37.44 -6.92
N LEU A 11 33.44 -38.35 -7.89
CA LEU A 11 32.77 -38.16 -9.18
C LEU A 11 31.25 -38.07 -9.02
N GLU A 12 30.64 -39.00 -8.27
CA GLU A 12 29.20 -38.99 -7.98
C GLU A 12 28.78 -37.69 -7.26
N ASN A 13 29.54 -37.27 -6.24
CA ASN A 13 29.27 -36.01 -5.54
C ASN A 13 29.42 -34.79 -6.46
N THR A 14 30.40 -34.79 -7.38
CA THR A 14 30.60 -33.70 -8.32
C THR A 14 29.42 -33.57 -9.29
N GLU A 15 28.87 -34.68 -9.77
CA GLU A 15 27.68 -34.67 -10.63
C GLU A 15 26.43 -34.17 -9.87
N VAL A 16 26.25 -34.58 -8.61
CA VAL A 16 25.16 -34.10 -7.76
C VAL A 16 25.28 -32.61 -7.50
N ILE A 17 26.49 -32.10 -7.21
CA ILE A 17 26.74 -30.67 -7.02
C ILE A 17 26.39 -29.90 -8.29
N LYS A 18 26.87 -30.33 -9.47
CA LYS A 18 26.55 -29.67 -10.74
C LYS A 18 25.04 -29.59 -10.97
N LYS A 19 24.31 -30.70 -10.74
CA LYS A 19 22.85 -30.74 -10.91
C LYS A 19 22.12 -29.80 -9.94
N ASN A 20 22.60 -29.69 -8.71
CA ASN A 20 22.02 -28.79 -7.72
C ASN A 20 22.33 -27.31 -8.03
N THR A 21 23.54 -27.00 -8.49
CA THR A 21 23.92 -25.65 -8.92
C THR A 21 23.03 -25.16 -10.07
N SER A 22 22.83 -25.99 -11.11
CA SER A 22 21.96 -25.60 -12.24
C SER A 22 20.50 -25.35 -11.79
N LYS A 23 19.98 -26.13 -10.84
CA LYS A 23 18.65 -25.89 -10.28
C LYS A 23 18.56 -24.60 -9.48
N LEU A 24 19.63 -24.23 -8.77
CA LEU A 24 19.69 -22.97 -8.02
C LEU A 24 19.77 -21.77 -8.95
N GLU A 25 20.55 -21.86 -10.03
CA GLU A 25 20.60 -20.82 -11.07
C GLU A 25 19.23 -20.59 -11.72
N GLU A 26 18.50 -21.66 -12.05
CA GLU A 26 17.16 -21.54 -12.63
C GLU A 26 16.16 -20.92 -11.64
N LYS A 27 16.23 -21.28 -10.35
CA LYS A 27 15.40 -20.66 -9.29
C LYS A 27 15.73 -19.19 -9.09
N ASN A 28 17.01 -18.83 -9.07
CA ASN A 28 17.45 -17.45 -8.93
C ASN A 28 16.97 -16.60 -10.10
N LYS A 29 17.02 -17.14 -11.32
CA LYS A 29 16.47 -16.44 -12.50
C LYS A 29 14.98 -16.18 -12.37
N LYS A 30 14.19 -17.18 -11.97
CA LYS A 30 12.72 -17.03 -11.76
C LYS A 30 12.39 -16.03 -10.64
N LEU A 31 13.18 -16.02 -9.56
CA LEU A 31 13.01 -15.06 -8.47
C LEU A 31 13.32 -13.63 -8.92
N GLN A 32 14.33 -13.43 -9.76
CA GLN A 32 14.64 -12.13 -10.34
C GLN A 32 13.50 -11.63 -11.22
N GLU A 33 12.98 -12.47 -12.13
CA GLU A 33 11.84 -12.12 -12.98
C GLU A 33 10.59 -11.74 -12.15
N GLN A 34 10.32 -12.45 -11.04
CA GLN A 34 9.22 -12.11 -10.13
C GLN A 34 9.44 -10.78 -9.39
N LEU A 35 10.68 -10.48 -9.00
CA LEU A 35 11.02 -9.21 -8.36
C LEU A 35 10.81 -8.04 -9.33
N ASP A 36 11.31 -8.19 -10.56
CA ASP A 36 11.17 -7.19 -11.62
C ASP A 36 9.68 -6.92 -11.91
N GLU A 37 8.85 -7.97 -12.03
CA GLU A 37 7.39 -7.81 -12.19
C GLU A 37 6.71 -7.08 -11.02
N VAL A 38 7.13 -7.36 -9.78
CA VAL A 38 6.56 -6.72 -8.59
C VAL A 38 6.97 -5.24 -8.56
N GLU A 39 8.20 -4.93 -8.94
CA GLU A 39 8.70 -3.56 -9.01
C GLU A 39 7.96 -2.75 -10.07
N GLU A 40 7.77 -3.30 -11.27
CA GLU A 40 6.96 -2.67 -12.33
C GLU A 40 5.51 -2.43 -11.88
N LYS A 41 4.86 -3.42 -11.27
CA LYS A 41 3.49 -3.27 -10.73
C LYS A 41 3.42 -2.20 -9.64
N ASN A 42 4.47 -2.05 -8.84
CA ASN A 42 4.52 -1.06 -7.77
C ASN A 42 4.70 0.36 -8.33
N GLU A 43 5.56 0.54 -9.33
CA GLU A 43 5.73 1.83 -10.01
C GLU A 43 4.44 2.24 -10.74
N MET A 44 3.76 1.30 -11.42
CA MET A 44 2.44 1.56 -11.99
C MET A 44 1.41 1.99 -10.93
N ARG A 45 1.37 1.33 -9.77
CA ARG A 45 0.45 1.72 -8.67
C ARG A 45 0.76 3.12 -8.16
N LYS A 46 2.04 3.48 -7.98
CA LYS A 46 2.45 4.82 -7.56
C LYS A 46 2.02 5.88 -8.57
N GLU A 47 2.16 5.60 -9.86
CA GLU A 47 1.75 6.55 -10.90
C GLU A 47 0.22 6.70 -10.97
N GLN A 48 -0.53 5.60 -10.85
CA GLN A 48 -2.00 5.66 -10.72
C GLN A 48 -2.44 6.46 -9.48
N LEU A 49 -1.75 6.30 -8.36
CA LEU A 49 -1.97 7.09 -7.15
C LEU A 49 -1.67 8.58 -7.39
N ARG A 50 -0.59 8.93 -8.10
CA ARG A 50 -0.28 10.32 -8.46
C ARG A 50 -1.32 10.93 -9.39
N GLU A 51 -1.76 10.20 -10.41
CA GLU A 51 -2.80 10.65 -11.33
C GLU A 51 -4.14 10.88 -10.61
N ALA A 52 -4.56 9.93 -9.76
CA ALA A 52 -5.73 10.10 -8.91
C ALA A 52 -5.57 11.32 -7.97
N GLN A 53 -4.37 11.52 -7.43
CA GLN A 53 -4.07 12.67 -6.57
C GLN A 53 -4.15 14.01 -7.30
N LYS A 54 -3.70 14.08 -8.57
CA LYS A 54 -3.84 15.28 -9.41
C LYS A 54 -5.30 15.65 -9.68
N ASN A 55 -6.17 14.65 -9.75
CA ASN A 55 -7.58 14.84 -10.05
C ASN A 55 -8.45 15.20 -8.82
N PHE A 56 -7.90 15.16 -7.60
CA PHE A 56 -8.65 15.63 -6.43
C PHE A 56 -8.84 17.15 -6.49
N LYS A 57 -10.10 17.58 -6.59
CA LYS A 57 -10.45 18.98 -6.36
C LYS A 57 -10.03 19.36 -4.95
N LYS A 58 -9.26 20.44 -4.83
CA LYS A 58 -8.99 21.05 -3.52
C LYS A 58 -10.30 21.62 -3.00
N ILE A 59 -10.75 21.10 -1.86
CA ILE A 59 -11.92 21.60 -1.15
C ILE A 59 -11.39 22.54 -0.07
N GLY A 60 -11.74 23.81 -0.18
CA GLY A 60 -11.54 24.77 0.91
C GLY A 60 -12.68 24.66 1.91
N CYS A 61 -12.38 24.82 3.20
CA CYS A 61 -13.40 24.97 4.24
C CYS A 61 -13.11 26.23 5.04
N ASN A 62 -14.16 26.95 5.40
CA ASN A 62 -14.06 28.07 6.32
C ASN A 62 -14.38 27.56 7.73
N VAL A 63 -13.46 27.74 8.65
CA VAL A 63 -13.64 27.42 10.08
C VAL A 63 -13.33 28.65 10.92
N LYS A 64 -13.89 28.69 12.13
CA LYS A 64 -13.54 29.71 13.11
C LYS A 64 -12.08 29.50 13.56
N GLU A 65 -11.39 30.59 13.87
CA GLU A 65 -9.98 30.59 14.29
C GLU A 65 -9.74 29.67 15.49
N GLU A 66 -10.56 29.78 16.54
CA GLU A 66 -10.50 28.92 17.73
C GLU A 66 -10.60 27.41 17.43
N VAL A 67 -11.27 27.04 16.33
CA VAL A 67 -11.40 25.64 15.90
C VAL A 67 -10.15 25.24 15.12
N ALA A 68 -9.61 26.12 14.29
CA ALA A 68 -8.37 25.87 13.57
C ALA A 68 -7.21 25.60 14.55
N ASP A 69 -7.07 26.43 15.59
CA ASP A 69 -6.02 26.28 16.62
C ASP A 69 -6.09 24.92 17.31
N LYS A 70 -7.29 24.50 17.72
CA LYS A 70 -7.51 23.19 18.35
C LYS A 70 -7.15 22.03 17.42
N PHE A 71 -7.42 22.17 16.12
CA PHE A 71 -7.06 21.15 15.14
C PHE A 71 -5.55 21.09 14.90
N GLU A 72 -4.86 22.24 14.92
CA GLU A 72 -3.38 22.29 14.85
C GLU A 72 -2.75 21.61 16.06
N GLU A 73 -3.20 21.96 17.27
CA GLU A 73 -2.74 21.31 18.51
C GLU A 73 -2.95 19.79 18.47
N LEU A 74 -4.13 19.36 18.01
CA LEU A 74 -4.44 17.94 17.89
C LEU A 74 -3.54 17.24 16.85
N ALA A 75 -3.30 17.87 15.71
CA ALA A 75 -2.42 17.32 14.67
C ALA A 75 -1.00 17.14 15.20
N HIS A 76 -0.47 18.11 15.93
CA HIS A 76 0.83 18.01 16.59
C HIS A 76 0.86 16.91 17.65
N LYS A 77 -0.18 16.83 18.51
CA LYS A 77 -0.29 15.80 19.55
C LYS A 77 -0.32 14.38 19.00
N LEU A 78 -0.96 14.20 17.84
CA LEU A 78 -1.05 12.93 17.12
C LEU A 78 0.13 12.69 16.15
N ASN A 79 1.13 13.57 16.15
CA ASN A 79 2.34 13.47 15.33
C ASN A 79 2.08 13.49 13.81
N TYR A 80 1.08 14.26 13.36
CA TYR A 80 0.88 14.56 11.95
C TYR A 80 1.64 15.82 11.53
N ALA A 81 2.11 15.83 10.28
CA ALA A 81 2.87 16.95 9.73
C ALA A 81 2.05 18.26 9.58
N ASN A 82 0.73 18.16 9.44
CA ASN A 82 -0.20 19.29 9.39
C ASN A 82 -1.64 18.82 9.59
N THR A 83 -2.54 19.77 9.84
CA THR A 83 -3.99 19.55 9.98
C THR A 83 -4.60 18.86 8.77
N SER A 84 -4.18 19.21 7.55
CA SER A 84 -4.70 18.58 6.32
C SER A 84 -4.34 17.10 6.22
N ALA A 85 -3.17 16.68 6.72
CA ALA A 85 -2.78 15.27 6.78
C ALA A 85 -3.61 14.51 7.82
N MET A 86 -3.79 15.09 9.01
CA MET A 86 -4.65 14.53 10.06
C MET A 86 -6.10 14.37 9.58
N CYS A 87 -6.69 15.43 9.01
CA CYS A 87 -8.07 15.40 8.51
C CYS A 87 -8.26 14.36 7.41
N ARG A 88 -7.31 14.20 6.49
CA ARG A 88 -7.37 13.14 5.47
C ARG A 88 -7.36 11.75 6.08
N ALA A 89 -6.47 11.49 7.04
CA ALA A 89 -6.42 10.21 7.72
C ALA A 89 -7.73 9.91 8.47
N TYR A 90 -8.26 10.90 9.18
CA TYR A 90 -9.53 10.78 9.87
C TYR A 90 -10.72 10.53 8.93
N LEU A 91 -10.79 11.24 7.81
CA LEU A 91 -11.83 11.03 6.79
C LEU A 91 -11.77 9.62 6.19
N LEU A 92 -10.57 9.07 5.98
CA LEU A 92 -10.43 7.68 5.52
C LEU A 92 -10.95 6.68 6.56
N LEU A 93 -10.64 6.88 7.84
CA LEU A 93 -11.15 6.04 8.92
C LEU A 93 -12.68 6.09 9.01
N LEU A 94 -13.28 7.26 8.83
CA LEU A 94 -14.73 7.40 8.77
C LEU A 94 -15.33 6.69 7.55
N LEU A 95 -14.65 6.75 6.40
CA LEU A 95 -15.05 6.01 5.21
C LEU A 95 -14.89 4.50 5.37
N GLU A 96 -14.00 4.00 6.23
CA GLU A 96 -13.85 2.57 6.50
C GLU A 96 -14.83 2.04 7.57
N ASN A 97 -15.51 2.94 8.28
CA ASN A 97 -16.46 2.60 9.33
C ASN A 97 -17.87 2.38 8.75
N GLU A 98 -18.35 1.13 8.74
CA GLU A 98 -19.65 0.74 8.17
C GLU A 98 -20.85 1.44 8.84
N GLU A 99 -20.78 1.70 10.15
CA GLU A 99 -21.85 2.38 10.90
C GLU A 99 -21.92 3.87 10.53
N TYR A 100 -20.76 4.51 10.36
CA TYR A 100 -20.67 5.88 9.86
C TYR A 100 -21.14 5.98 8.41
N GLN A 101 -20.75 5.03 7.54
CA GLN A 101 -21.24 4.98 6.16
C GLN A 101 -22.77 4.91 6.09
N LYS A 102 -23.40 4.07 6.93
CA LYS A 102 -24.86 3.95 6.99
C LYS A 102 -25.52 5.27 7.39
N THR A 103 -25.00 5.90 8.45
CA THR A 103 -25.49 7.20 8.93
C THR A 103 -25.30 8.29 7.87
N PHE A 104 -24.18 8.26 7.13
CA PHE A 104 -23.90 9.21 6.05
C PHE A 104 -24.87 9.04 4.86
N VAL A 105 -25.21 7.80 4.49
CA VAL A 105 -26.21 7.54 3.44
C VAL A 105 -27.57 8.08 3.87
N GLU A 106 -28.00 7.82 5.10
CA GLU A 106 -29.25 8.36 5.65
C GLU A 106 -29.27 9.89 5.63
N PHE A 107 -28.17 10.54 6.04
CA PHE A 107 -28.03 11.99 6.02
C PHE A 107 -28.06 12.56 4.59
N ALA A 108 -27.39 11.92 3.64
CA ALA A 108 -27.40 12.32 2.23
C ALA A 108 -28.81 12.18 1.60
N THR A 109 -29.56 11.14 1.99
CA THR A 109 -30.96 10.96 1.55
C THR A 109 -31.86 12.07 2.09
N VAL A 110 -31.72 12.43 3.37
CA VAL A 110 -32.47 13.55 3.97
C VAL A 110 -32.13 14.87 3.27
N LEU A 111 -30.84 15.18 3.07
CA LEU A 111 -30.42 16.39 2.38
C LEU A 111 -31.00 16.53 0.97
N LYS A 112 -31.07 15.44 0.20
CA LYS A 112 -31.68 15.45 -1.14
C LYS A 112 -33.19 15.68 -1.10
N SER A 113 -33.85 15.11 -0.09
CA SER A 113 -35.30 15.33 0.12
C SER A 113 -35.61 16.76 0.54
N GLU A 114 -34.73 17.41 1.31
CA GLU A 114 -34.85 18.81 1.72
C GLU A 114 -34.49 19.80 0.61
N SER A 115 -33.60 19.42 -0.31
CA SER A 115 -33.24 20.25 -1.48
C SER A 115 -34.24 20.18 -2.63
N GLY A 116 -35.31 19.39 -2.51
CA GLY A 116 -36.36 19.27 -3.54
C GLY A 116 -35.94 18.50 -4.80
N GLU A 117 -34.79 17.83 -4.76
CA GLU A 117 -34.31 16.94 -5.83
C GLU A 117 -34.64 15.49 -5.46
N ALA A 118 -35.94 15.16 -5.46
CA ALA A 118 -36.44 13.80 -5.36
C ALA A 118 -37.08 13.37 -6.69
#